data_AF-A0A349UL46-F1
#
_entry.id   AF-A0A349UL46-F1
#
_cell.length_a   1.000
_cell.length_b   1.000
_cell.length_c   1.000
_cell.angle_alpha   90.00
_cell.angle_beta   90.00
_cell.angle_gamma   90.00
#
_symmetry.space_group_name_H-M   'P 1'
#
loop_
_entity.id
_entity.type
_entity.pdbx_description
1 polymer ?
#
loop_
_entity_poly.entity_id
_entity_poly.type
_entity_poly.pdbx_seq_one_letter_code
_entity_poly.pdbx_strand_id
1 'polypeptide(L)'
;MIKILDRYIIRSFIYTALLCFFVLMALRIVVDLFVNMDEFVKGDNPFGEIVLGILTYYATNSLVYFTELGGIIIVASAAFTLAYMNHTNELTAMLASGVSLHRVVWPIVLCAMLLGGLIILDRELAIPIPEIREKLVRDRDNPFQASDFQVRLVTDGSKTTWYSCRFSPATERIDLPVLILRDSELRAVATVSGSAGHP
;
A
#
# COMPACT_ATOMS: atom_id res chain seq x y z
N MET A 1 -27.50 -0.11 24.66
CA MET A 1 -27.28 -1.56 24.92
C MET A 1 -27.25 -2.28 23.59
N ILE A 2 -26.15 -2.98 23.28
CA ILE A 2 -26.01 -3.77 22.05
C ILE A 2 -27.02 -4.92 22.13
N LYS A 3 -27.93 -5.02 21.16
CA LYS A 3 -28.91 -6.10 21.13
C LYS A 3 -28.26 -7.37 20.58
N ILE A 4 -28.80 -8.53 20.92
CA ILE A 4 -28.28 -9.84 20.48
C ILE A 4 -28.13 -9.89 18.95
N LEU A 5 -29.08 -9.28 18.23
CA LEU A 5 -29.05 -9.18 16.78
C LEU A 5 -27.85 -8.38 16.25
N ASP A 6 -27.54 -7.24 16.86
CA ASP A 6 -26.43 -6.39 16.44
C ASP A 6 -25.10 -7.15 16.60
N ARG A 7 -24.93 -7.86 17.73
CA ARG A 7 -23.74 -8.69 17.98
C ARG A 7 -23.59 -9.81 16.95
N TYR A 8 -24.71 -10.43 16.55
CA TYR A 8 -24.71 -11.46 15.53
C TYR A 8 -24.24 -10.92 14.18
N ILE A 9 -24.81 -9.79 13.74
CA ILE A 9 -24.45 -9.16 12.46
C ILE A 9 -22.98 -8.71 12.46
N ILE A 10 -22.50 -8.11 13.55
CA ILE A 10 -21.09 -7.70 13.71
C ILE A 10 -20.18 -8.92 13.58
N ARG A 11 -20.51 -10.04 14.24
CA ARG A 11 -19.70 -11.26 14.18
C ARG A 11 -19.68 -11.83 12.76
N SER A 12 -20.83 -11.87 12.08
CA SER A 12 -20.92 -12.31 10.69
C SER A 12 -20.06 -11.44 9.76
N PHE A 13 -20.13 -10.12 9.94
CA PHE A 13 -19.30 -9.16 9.20
C PHE A 13 -17.80 -9.33 9.46
N ILE A 14 -17.38 -9.58 10.70
CA ILE A 14 -15.96 -9.81 11.00
C ILE A 14 -15.46 -11.10 10.33
N TYR A 15 -16.27 -12.16 10.30
CA TYR A 15 -15.88 -13.41 9.63
C TYR A 15 -15.72 -13.21 8.12
N THR A 16 -16.67 -12.53 7.46
CA THR A 16 -16.56 -12.22 6.02
C THR A 16 -15.46 -11.19 5.73
N ALA A 17 -15.19 -10.25 6.64
CA ALA A 17 -14.05 -9.33 6.58
C ALA A 17 -12.73 -10.08 6.54
N LEU A 18 -12.51 -10.99 7.49
CA LEU A 18 -11.30 -11.81 7.55
C LEU A 18 -11.19 -12.70 6.31
N LEU A 19 -12.28 -13.35 5.88
CA LEU A 19 -12.28 -14.19 4.69
C LEU A 19 -11.91 -13.41 3.43
N CYS A 20 -12.54 -12.25 3.20
CA CYS A 20 -12.19 -11.39 2.07
C CYS A 20 -10.74 -10.90 2.15
N PHE A 21 -10.25 -10.54 3.34
CA PHE A 21 -8.86 -10.15 3.56
C PHE A 21 -7.91 -11.27 3.13
N PHE A 22 -8.08 -12.50 3.62
CA PHE A 22 -7.18 -13.61 3.28
C PHE A 22 -7.24 -13.97 1.79
N VAL A 23 -8.43 -13.99 1.20
CA VAL A 23 -8.60 -14.32 -0.23
C VAL A 23 -7.93 -13.27 -1.11
N LEU A 24 -8.19 -11.98 -0.86
CA LEU A 24 -7.61 -10.89 -1.66
C LEU A 24 -6.09 -10.77 -1.44
N MET A 25 -5.62 -10.97 -0.19
CA MET A 25 -4.20 -10.99 0.11
C MET A 25 -3.49 -12.15 -0.60
N ALA A 26 -4.04 -13.37 -0.53
CA ALA A 26 -3.47 -14.53 -1.21
C ALA A 26 -3.43 -14.31 -2.73
N LEU A 27 -4.51 -13.78 -3.32
CA LEU A 27 -4.53 -13.43 -4.74
C LEU A 27 -3.44 -12.42 -5.09
N ARG A 28 -3.28 -11.37 -4.30
CA ARG A 28 -2.25 -10.34 -4.52
C ARG A 28 -0.84 -10.92 -4.45
N ILE A 29 -0.56 -11.77 -3.46
CA ILE A 29 0.73 -12.44 -3.30
C ILE A 29 1.02 -13.33 -4.50
N VAL A 30 0.06 -14.14 -4.93
CA VAL A 30 0.23 -15.03 -6.08
C VAL A 30 0.52 -14.23 -7.35
N VAL A 31 -0.25 -13.16 -7.61
CA VAL A 31 -0.02 -12.30 -8.78
C VAL A 31 1.36 -11.65 -8.72
N ASP A 32 1.77 -11.13 -7.57
CA ASP A 32 3.09 -10.51 -7.40
C ASP A 32 4.22 -11.52 -7.59
N LEU A 33 4.07 -12.74 -7.08
CA LEU A 33 5.03 -13.80 -7.23
C LEU A 33 5.18 -14.21 -8.70
N PHE A 34 4.08 -14.33 -9.45
CA PHE A 34 4.13 -14.64 -10.88
C PHE A 34 4.78 -13.53 -11.69
N VAL A 35 4.48 -12.26 -11.39
CA VAL A 35 5.04 -11.11 -12.12
C VAL A 35 6.54 -10.98 -11.89
N ASN A 36 7.02 -11.19 -10.66
CA ASN A 36 8.42 -11.02 -10.30
C ASN A 36 9.19 -12.35 -10.25
N MET A 37 8.63 -13.44 -10.78
CA MET A 37 9.23 -14.77 -10.70
C MET A 37 10.63 -14.79 -11.31
N ASP A 38 10.82 -14.10 -12.44
CA ASP A 38 12.08 -14.04 -13.16
C ASP A 38 13.18 -13.31 -12.37
N GLU A 39 12.80 -12.42 -11.45
CA GLU A 39 13.73 -11.67 -10.60
C GLU A 39 14.22 -12.51 -9.42
N PHE A 40 13.35 -13.35 -8.86
CA PHE A 40 13.73 -14.30 -7.80
C PHE A 40 14.60 -15.45 -8.31
N VAL A 41 14.55 -15.77 -9.61
CA VAL A 41 15.31 -16.86 -10.23
C VAL A 41 16.68 -16.38 -10.76
N LYS A 42 16.98 -15.08 -10.72
CA LYS A 42 18.25 -14.49 -11.22
C LYS A 42 19.50 -14.72 -10.36
N GLY A 43 19.51 -15.73 -9.48
CA GLY A 43 20.71 -16.13 -8.73
C GLY A 43 20.69 -17.60 -8.32
N ASP A 44 21.89 -18.20 -8.18
CA ASP A 44 22.10 -19.57 -7.69
C ASP A 44 21.86 -19.68 -6.16
N ASN A 45 20.80 -19.05 -5.65
CA ASN A 45 20.50 -19.06 -4.22
C ASN A 45 19.76 -20.36 -3.84
N PRO A 46 20.06 -20.95 -2.67
CA PRO A 46 19.34 -22.12 -2.17
C PRO A 46 17.83 -21.84 -2.03
N PHE A 47 16.99 -22.78 -2.45
CA PHE A 47 15.51 -22.68 -2.37
C PHE A 47 14.99 -22.23 -1.00
N GLY A 48 15.67 -22.61 0.09
CA GLY A 48 15.29 -22.22 1.46
C GLY A 48 15.44 -20.72 1.74
N GLU A 49 16.48 -20.08 1.21
CA GLU A 49 16.72 -18.63 1.38
C GLU A 49 15.74 -17.80 0.53
N ILE A 50 15.35 -18.32 -0.64
CA ILE A 50 14.33 -17.70 -1.51
C ILE A 50 12.98 -17.66 -0.79
N VAL A 51 12.55 -18.77 -0.17
CA VAL A 51 11.26 -18.83 0.57
C VAL A 51 11.26 -17.92 1.80
N LEU A 52 12.39 -17.85 2.51
CA LEU A 52 12.51 -17.01 3.71
C LEU A 52 12.54 -15.52 3.36
N GLY A 53 13.20 -15.16 2.24
CA GLY A 53 13.20 -13.81 1.66
C GLY A 53 11.81 -13.38 1.16
N ILE A 54 11.08 -14.28 0.50
CA ILE A 54 9.68 -14.09 0.11
C ILE A 54 8.83 -13.80 1.36
N LEU A 55 8.91 -14.64 2.40
CA LEU A 55 8.12 -14.47 3.62
C LEU A 55 8.41 -13.13 4.33
N THR A 56 9.67 -12.72 4.45
CA THR A 56 10.02 -11.43 5.08
C THR A 56 9.61 -10.24 4.22
N TYR A 57 9.70 -10.36 2.89
CA TYR A 57 9.24 -9.32 1.96
C TYR A 57 7.72 -9.13 2.04
N TYR A 58 6.94 -10.21 1.93
CA TYR A 58 5.48 -10.16 2.00
C TYR A 58 4.96 -9.80 3.38
N ALA A 59 5.64 -10.21 4.46
CA ALA A 59 5.29 -9.78 5.82
C ALA A 59 5.44 -8.25 5.97
N THR A 60 6.54 -7.68 5.46
CA THR A 60 6.79 -6.22 5.51
C THR A 60 5.82 -5.44 4.62
N ASN A 61 5.52 -5.95 3.43
CA ASN A 61 4.58 -5.31 2.50
C ASN A 61 3.11 -5.58 2.80
N SER A 62 2.78 -6.48 3.75
CA SER A 62 1.39 -6.83 4.07
C SER A 62 0.57 -5.63 4.53
N LEU A 63 1.18 -4.70 5.28
CA LEU A 63 0.57 -3.44 5.71
C LEU A 63 0.26 -2.53 4.51
N VAL A 64 1.21 -2.40 3.57
CA VAL A 64 1.01 -1.60 2.35
C VAL A 64 -0.11 -2.19 1.50
N TYR A 65 -0.12 -3.51 1.27
CA TYR A 65 -1.17 -4.18 0.51
C TYR A 65 -2.54 -4.11 1.21
N PHE A 66 -2.57 -4.10 2.54
CA PHE A 66 -3.81 -3.91 3.29
C PHE A 66 -4.40 -2.52 3.07
N THR A 67 -3.58 -1.47 3.01
CA THR A 67 -4.08 -0.11 2.71
C THR A 67 -4.61 0.03 1.27
N GLU A 68 -3.98 -0.61 0.29
CA GLU A 68 -4.43 -0.59 -1.11
C GLU A 68 -5.74 -1.36 -1.32
N LEU A 69 -5.83 -2.56 -0.74
CA LEU A 69 -6.96 -3.47 -0.92
C LEU A 69 -8.10 -3.21 0.09
N GLY A 70 -7.84 -2.45 1.15
CA GLY A 70 -8.75 -2.26 2.28
C GLY A 70 -10.13 -1.74 1.88
N GLY A 71 -10.21 -0.82 0.93
CA GLY A 71 -11.49 -0.33 0.40
C GLY A 71 -12.31 -1.43 -0.27
N ILE A 72 -11.67 -2.27 -1.08
CA ILE A 72 -12.30 -3.40 -1.77
C ILE A 72 -12.72 -4.47 -0.75
N ILE A 73 -11.86 -4.76 0.24
CA ILE A 73 -12.16 -5.70 1.32
C ILE A 73 -13.43 -5.28 2.05
N ILE A 74 -13.53 -4.02 2.49
CA ILE A 74 -14.70 -3.53 3.25
C ILE A 74 -16.00 -3.71 2.44
N VAL A 75 -15.99 -3.30 1.17
CA VAL A 75 -17.18 -3.38 0.30
C VAL A 75 -17.54 -4.84 0.02
N ALA A 76 -16.55 -5.66 -0.33
CA ALA A 76 -16.75 -7.08 -0.59
C ALA A 76 -17.33 -7.78 0.65
N SER A 77 -16.78 -7.52 1.83
CA SER A 77 -17.24 -8.13 3.08
C SER A 77 -18.65 -7.70 3.46
N ALA A 78 -19.00 -6.42 3.28
CA ALA A 78 -20.37 -5.95 3.48
C ALA A 78 -21.35 -6.67 2.55
N ALA A 79 -21.01 -6.78 1.25
CA ALA A 79 -21.82 -7.46 0.25
C ALA A 79 -21.95 -8.96 0.55
N PHE A 80 -20.85 -9.64 0.86
CA PHE A 80 -20.85 -11.07 1.20
C PHE A 80 -21.63 -11.35 2.47
N THR A 81 -21.56 -10.48 3.48
CA THR A 81 -22.36 -10.62 4.72
C THR A 81 -23.84 -10.60 4.41
N LEU A 82 -24.30 -9.60 3.65
CA LEU A 82 -25.70 -9.47 3.25
C LEU A 82 -26.13 -10.64 2.35
N ALA A 83 -25.29 -11.03 1.39
CA ALA A 83 -25.57 -12.14 0.50
C ALA A 83 -25.69 -13.47 1.26
N TYR A 84 -24.80 -13.70 2.23
CA TYR A 84 -24.83 -14.90 3.07
C TYR A 84 -26.11 -14.96 3.90
N MET A 85 -26.47 -13.87 4.59
CA MET A 85 -27.71 -13.78 5.37
C MET A 85 -28.97 -13.89 4.52
N ASN A 86 -28.92 -13.45 3.26
CA ASN A 86 -30.01 -13.62 2.31
C ASN A 86 -30.14 -15.09 1.87
N HIS A 87 -29.02 -15.74 1.56
CA HIS A 87 -28.97 -17.15 1.16
C HIS A 87 -29.43 -18.10 2.28
N THR A 88 -29.12 -17.79 3.54
CA THR A 88 -29.59 -18.58 4.70
C THR A 88 -31.02 -18.25 5.13
N ASN A 89 -31.72 -17.36 4.41
CA ASN A 89 -33.05 -16.84 4.76
C ASN A 89 -33.14 -16.11 6.12
N GLU A 90 -32.00 -15.79 6.74
CA GLU A 90 -31.96 -15.02 7.99
C GLU A 90 -32.43 -13.58 7.77
N LEU A 91 -32.02 -12.97 6.66
CA LEU A 91 -32.44 -11.62 6.27
C LEU A 91 -33.96 -11.57 6.09
N THR A 92 -34.52 -12.54 5.36
CA THR A 92 -35.96 -12.67 5.14
C THR A 92 -36.73 -12.89 6.43
N ALA A 93 -36.24 -13.74 7.33
CA ALA A 93 -36.86 -14.00 8.63
C ALA A 93 -36.88 -12.75 9.52
N MET A 94 -35.79 -11.98 9.55
CA MET A 94 -35.75 -10.71 10.28
C MET A 94 -36.76 -9.69 9.74
N LEU A 95 -36.83 -9.53 8.42
CA LEU A 95 -37.79 -8.62 7.78
C LEU A 95 -39.24 -9.06 8.07
N ALA A 96 -39.53 -10.36 8.01
CA ALA A 96 -40.84 -10.92 8.34
C ALA A 96 -41.24 -10.70 9.82
N SER A 97 -40.26 -10.63 10.73
CA SER A 97 -40.48 -10.29 12.14
C SER A 97 -40.70 -8.79 12.41
N GLY A 98 -40.77 -7.97 11.35
CA GLY A 98 -40.98 -6.52 11.45
C GLY A 98 -39.72 -5.72 11.73
N VAL A 99 -38.53 -6.32 11.65
CA VAL A 99 -37.26 -5.58 11.74
C VAL A 99 -37.01 -4.86 10.42
N SER A 100 -36.80 -3.55 10.46
CA SER A 100 -36.47 -2.79 9.26
C SER A 100 -35.10 -3.15 8.71
N LEU A 101 -34.96 -3.15 7.37
CA LEU A 101 -33.69 -3.41 6.70
C LEU A 101 -32.57 -2.46 7.17
N HIS A 102 -32.91 -1.18 7.38
CA HIS A 102 -31.97 -0.17 7.85
C HIS A 102 -31.30 -0.57 9.18
N ARG A 103 -32.03 -1.24 10.07
CA ARG A 103 -31.50 -1.68 11.37
C ARG A 103 -30.51 -2.85 11.24
N VAL A 104 -30.63 -3.66 10.19
CA VAL A 104 -29.69 -4.74 9.86
C VAL A 104 -28.42 -4.16 9.22
N VAL A 105 -28.57 -3.17 8.35
CA VAL A 105 -27.44 -2.54 7.63
C VAL A 105 -26.61 -1.63 8.54
N TRP A 106 -27.23 -0.94 9.50
CA TRP A 106 -26.54 -0.02 10.41
C TRP A 106 -25.30 -0.60 11.12
N PRO A 107 -25.35 -1.78 11.78
CA PRO A 107 -24.16 -2.38 12.39
C PRO A 107 -23.06 -2.73 11.36
N ILE A 108 -23.42 -3.12 10.14
CA ILE A 108 -22.47 -3.39 9.06
C ILE A 108 -21.75 -2.10 8.67
N VAL A 109 -22.49 -1.01 8.46
CA VAL A 109 -21.93 0.30 8.12
C VAL A 109 -21.02 0.82 9.24
N LEU A 110 -21.41 0.67 10.50
CA LEU A 110 -20.58 1.07 11.63
C LEU A 110 -19.25 0.30 11.64
N CYS A 111 -19.28 -1.03 11.45
CA CYS A 111 -18.07 -1.83 11.36
C CYS A 111 -17.20 -1.48 10.14
N ALA A 112 -17.83 -1.21 8.99
CA ALA A 112 -17.15 -0.76 7.78
C ALA A 112 -16.45 0.59 8.00
N MET A 113 -17.10 1.54 8.68
CA MET A 113 -16.50 2.82 9.05
C MET A 113 -15.34 2.65 10.03
N LEU A 114 -15.47 1.75 11.03
CA LEU A 114 -14.38 1.46 11.96
C LEU A 114 -13.17 0.83 11.26
N LEU A 115 -13.40 -0.12 10.35
CA LEU A 115 -12.33 -0.68 9.52
C LEU A 115 -11.72 0.37 8.59
N GLY A 116 -12.54 1.22 7.99
CA GLY A 116 -12.06 2.34 7.17
C GLY A 116 -11.20 3.32 7.97
N GLY A 117 -11.62 3.66 9.18
CA GLY A 117 -10.83 4.46 10.11
C GLY A 117 -9.52 3.78 10.49
N LEU A 118 -9.53 2.46 10.70
CA LEU A 118 -8.32 1.69 10.97
C LEU A 118 -7.35 1.71 9.77
N ILE A 119 -7.85 1.61 8.53
CA ILE A 119 -7.03 1.73 7.31
C ILE A 119 -6.45 3.13 7.17
N ILE A 120 -7.22 4.18 7.48
CA ILE A 120 -6.73 5.55 7.44
C ILE A 120 -5.64 5.75 8.50
N LEU A 121 -5.84 5.24 9.72
CA LEU A 121 -4.83 5.28 10.78
C LEU A 121 -3.58 4.50 10.38
N ASP A 122 -3.74 3.31 9.80
CA ASP A 122 -2.63 2.52 9.30
C ASP A 122 -1.87 3.27 8.20
N ARG A 123 -2.58 3.93 7.27
CA ARG A 123 -1.98 4.76 6.23
C ARG A 123 -1.25 5.99 6.79
N GLU A 124 -1.89 6.74 7.68
CA GLU A 124 -1.32 7.94 8.32
C GLU A 124 -0.17 7.62 9.27
N LEU A 125 -0.11 6.40 9.82
CA LEU A 125 1.02 5.91 10.62
C LEU A 125 2.10 5.24 9.76
N ALA A 126 1.76 4.61 8.64
CA ALA A 126 2.72 3.97 7.73
C ALA A 126 3.47 4.98 6.86
N ILE A 127 2.82 6.06 6.41
CA ILE A 127 3.45 7.13 5.60
C ILE A 127 4.61 7.84 6.33
N PRO A 128 4.57 8.13 7.66
CA PRO A 128 5.67 8.75 8.37
C PRO A 128 6.76 7.79 8.87
N ILE A 129 6.68 6.47 8.63
CA ILE A 129 7.77 5.55 8.97
C ILE A 129 8.92 5.74 7.96
N PRO A 130 10.10 6.23 8.38
CA PRO A 130 11.21 6.54 7.48
C PRO A 130 11.68 5.34 6.65
N GLU A 131 11.60 4.13 7.22
CA GLU A 131 12.03 2.88 6.57
C GLU A 131 11.15 2.49 5.36
N ILE A 132 9.87 2.87 5.33
CA ILE A 132 8.97 2.58 4.20
C ILE A 132 9.15 3.63 3.11
N ARG A 133 9.44 4.88 3.47
CA ARG A 133 9.73 5.97 2.51
C ARG A 133 11.02 5.71 1.74
N GLU A 134 12.05 5.17 2.40
CA GLU A 134 13.28 4.74 1.73
C GLU A 134 13.06 3.48 0.87
N LYS A 135 12.13 2.59 1.24
CA LYS A 135 11.74 1.43 0.41
C LYS A 135 10.79 1.77 -0.75
N LEU A 136 10.04 2.88 -0.70
CA LEU A 136 9.18 3.36 -1.80
C LEU A 136 9.95 4.09 -2.90
N VAL A 137 11.13 4.64 -2.59
CA VAL A 137 12.10 5.16 -3.58
C VAL A 137 13.01 4.05 -4.11
N ARG A 138 12.98 2.87 -3.48
CA ARG A 138 13.78 1.72 -3.89
C ARG A 138 13.20 1.16 -5.19
N ASP A 139 13.97 1.34 -6.25
CA ASP A 139 13.68 0.77 -7.55
C ASP A 139 13.43 -0.74 -7.40
N ARG A 140 12.38 -1.23 -8.05
CA ARG A 140 11.78 -2.56 -7.84
C ARG A 140 12.74 -3.70 -8.23
N ASP A 141 13.84 -3.36 -8.90
CA ASP A 141 14.78 -4.27 -9.55
C ASP A 141 15.93 -4.79 -8.67
N ASN A 142 16.09 -4.39 -7.39
CA ASN A 142 17.19 -4.92 -6.55
C ASN A 142 16.97 -4.86 -5.02
N PRO A 143 16.50 -5.95 -4.37
CA PRO A 143 16.26 -6.00 -2.92
C PRO A 143 17.54 -6.04 -2.04
N PHE A 144 18.74 -6.18 -2.62
CA PHE A 144 19.99 -6.37 -1.85
C PHE A 144 20.99 -5.20 -1.88
N GLN A 145 20.73 -4.12 -2.63
CA GLN A 145 21.63 -2.96 -2.64
C GLN A 145 20.83 -1.64 -2.62
N ALA A 146 21.36 -0.60 -1.97
CA ALA A 146 20.81 0.74 -2.03
C ALA A 146 20.99 1.25 -3.47
N SER A 147 19.94 1.18 -4.28
CA SER A 147 19.99 1.60 -5.68
C SER A 147 20.13 3.12 -5.75
N ASP A 148 21.12 3.57 -6.50
CA ASP A 148 21.31 4.98 -6.78
C ASP A 148 20.04 5.52 -7.48
N PHE A 149 19.43 6.58 -6.95
CA PHE A 149 18.24 7.16 -7.55
C PHE A 149 18.58 8.38 -8.42
N GLN A 150 17.85 8.55 -9.52
CA GLN A 150 17.97 9.75 -10.35
C GLN A 150 17.16 10.88 -9.73
N VAL A 151 17.81 11.98 -9.34
CA VAL A 151 17.10 13.18 -8.88
C VAL A 151 16.57 13.91 -10.12
N ARG A 152 15.30 13.64 -10.44
CA ARG A 152 14.64 14.23 -11.61
C ARG A 152 14.11 15.63 -11.27
N LEU A 153 14.78 16.66 -11.80
CA LEU A 153 14.32 18.04 -11.97
C LEU A 153 13.46 18.57 -10.83
N VAL A 154 14.07 18.68 -9.65
CA VAL A 154 13.46 19.40 -8.52
C VAL A 154 13.70 20.89 -8.74
N THR A 155 12.64 21.68 -8.69
CA THR A 155 12.72 23.14 -8.79
C THR A 155 12.67 23.71 -7.38
N ASP A 156 13.74 24.40 -6.97
CA ASP A 156 13.78 25.10 -5.69
C ASP A 156 12.88 26.36 -5.73
N GLY A 157 12.53 26.92 -4.57
CA GLY A 157 11.76 28.17 -4.44
C GLY A 157 12.37 29.35 -5.20
N SER A 158 13.67 29.27 -5.50
CA SER A 158 14.42 30.22 -6.34
C SER A 158 14.29 29.98 -7.86
N LYS A 159 13.40 29.08 -8.31
CA LYS A 159 13.19 28.66 -9.72
C LYS A 159 14.38 27.98 -10.41
N THR A 160 15.47 27.72 -9.67
CA THR A 160 16.61 26.91 -10.13
C THR A 160 16.21 25.45 -10.23
N THR A 161 16.52 24.80 -11.36
CA THR A 161 16.20 23.39 -11.57
C THR A 161 17.43 22.50 -11.38
N TRP A 162 17.30 21.51 -10.51
CA TRP A 162 18.34 20.54 -10.19
C TRP A 162 18.12 19.23 -10.93
N TYR A 163 19.09 18.81 -11.73
CA TYR A 163 19.11 17.51 -12.38
C TYR A 163 20.35 16.74 -11.93
N SER A 164 20.19 15.51 -11.46
CA SER A 164 21.31 14.59 -11.27
C SER A 164 21.00 13.24 -11.90
N CYS A 165 21.96 12.73 -12.66
CA CYS A 165 21.88 11.42 -13.29
C CYS A 165 21.95 10.26 -12.29
N ARG A 166 22.52 10.46 -11.09
CA ARG A 166 22.73 9.41 -10.10
C ARG A 166 23.07 10.00 -8.73
N PHE A 167 22.30 9.67 -7.70
CA PHE A 167 22.63 9.97 -6.30
C PHE A 167 22.78 8.69 -5.50
N SER A 168 23.93 8.51 -4.86
CA SER A 168 24.22 7.39 -3.99
C SER A 168 24.05 7.79 -2.52
N PRO A 169 22.98 7.34 -1.82
CA PRO A 169 22.74 7.71 -0.44
C PRO A 169 23.79 7.14 0.54
N ALA A 170 24.45 6.03 0.18
CA ALA A 170 25.48 5.41 1.02
C ALA A 170 26.77 6.23 1.13
N THR A 171 27.03 7.13 0.18
CA THR A 171 28.25 7.95 0.13
C THR A 171 27.97 9.46 0.05
N GLU A 172 26.71 9.88 0.20
CA GLU A 172 26.26 11.27 -0.01
C GLU A 172 26.84 11.89 -1.28
N ARG A 173 26.93 11.10 -2.36
CA ARG A 173 27.60 11.49 -3.59
C ARG A 173 26.60 11.64 -4.72
N ILE A 174 26.65 12.80 -5.36
CA ILE A 174 25.89 13.12 -6.57
C ILE A 174 26.85 12.98 -7.75
N ASP A 175 26.61 12.02 -8.63
CA ASP A 175 27.37 11.89 -9.87
C ASP A 175 26.64 12.62 -11.01
N LEU A 176 27.40 13.40 -11.78
CA LEU A 176 26.91 14.25 -12.87
C LEU A 176 25.77 15.22 -12.48
N PRO A 177 25.94 16.08 -11.45
CA PRO A 177 24.97 17.13 -11.17
C PRO A 177 24.97 18.18 -12.29
N VAL A 178 23.78 18.52 -12.78
CA VAL A 178 23.51 19.62 -13.70
C VAL A 178 22.55 20.58 -13.02
N LEU A 179 23.01 21.79 -12.74
CA LEU A 179 22.19 22.89 -12.25
C LEU A 179 21.86 23.83 -13.41
N ILE A 180 20.58 24.08 -13.62
CA ILE A 180 20.11 25.09 -14.57
C ILE A 180 19.58 26.28 -13.78
N LEU A 181 20.35 27.37 -13.77
CA LEU A 181 19.93 28.64 -13.20
C LEU A 181 18.96 29.30 -14.19
N ARG A 182 17.78 29.68 -13.71
CA ARG A 182 16.74 30.34 -14.51
C ARG A 182 16.40 31.71 -13.93
N ASP A 183 16.15 32.66 -14.80
CA ASP A 183 15.71 34.01 -14.43
C ASP A 183 14.22 34.03 -14.03
N SER A 184 13.71 35.17 -13.56
CA SER A 184 12.30 35.36 -13.20
C SER A 184 11.31 35.07 -14.34
N GLU A 185 11.76 35.19 -15.60
CA GLU A 185 11.03 34.84 -16.83
C GLU A 185 11.22 33.38 -17.30
N LEU A 186 11.81 32.51 -16.47
CA LEU A 186 12.11 31.09 -16.78
C LEU A 186 13.10 30.86 -17.93
N ARG A 187 13.82 31.89 -18.37
CA ARG A 187 14.92 31.76 -19.33
C ARG A 187 16.15 31.18 -18.64
N ALA A 188 16.85 30.25 -19.29
CA ALA A 188 18.08 29.68 -18.77
C ALA A 188 19.19 30.75 -18.80
N VAL A 189 19.74 31.07 -17.64
CA VAL A 189 20.80 32.08 -17.45
C VAL A 189 22.17 31.42 -17.48
N ALA A 190 22.31 30.27 -16.82
CA ALA A 190 23.53 29.51 -16.83
C ALA A 190 23.26 28.03 -16.55
N THR A 191 24.13 27.18 -17.11
CA THR A 191 24.16 25.74 -16.85
C THR A 191 25.47 25.41 -16.18
N VAL A 192 25.43 24.86 -14.98
CA VAL A 192 26.60 24.37 -14.24
C VAL A 192 26.54 22.86 -14.23
N SER A 193 27.52 22.20 -14.84
CA SER A 193 27.64 20.73 -14.82
C SER A 193 28.93 20.30 -14.15
N GLY A 194 28.85 19.34 -13.23
CA GLY A 194 29.99 18.71 -12.57
C GLY A 194 30.10 17.24 -12.92
N SER A 195 31.28 16.63 -12.74
CA SER A 195 31.45 15.17 -12.87
C SER A 195 31.06 14.42 -11.60
N ALA A 196 31.27 15.02 -10.43
CA ALA A 196 30.86 14.53 -9.12
C ALA A 196 30.70 15.73 -8.17
N GLY A 197 29.78 15.63 -7.21
CA GLY A 197 29.56 16.64 -6.18
C GLY A 197 29.01 16.02 -4.90
N HIS A 198 29.20 16.71 -3.79
CA HIS A 198 28.49 16.47 -2.55
C HIS A 198 27.37 17.52 -2.41
N PRO A 199 26.22 17.19 -1.80
CA PRO A 199 25.13 18.12 -1.59
C PRO A 199 25.54 19.35 -0.77
#